data_AF-V9FHK5-F1
#
_entry.id   AF-V9FHK5-F1
#
_cell.length_a   1.000
_cell.length_b   1.000
_cell.length_c   1.000
_cell.angle_alpha   90.00
_cell.angle_beta   90.00
_cell.angle_gamma   90.00
#
_symmetry.space_group_name_H-M   'P 1'
#
loop_
_entity.id
_entity.type
_entity.pdbx_description
1 polymer ?
#
loop_
_entity_poly.entity_id
_entity_poly.type
_entity_poly.pdbx_seq_one_letter_code
_entity_poly.pdbx_strand_id
1 'polypeptide(L)'
;MDHRGYSFCIKRSCPETSTVYYVCKRFRKGCKAKITVRSGAVVADGALHTCDVAVPHVIDVRSEMRLELQRRSVSNMATPPPVVWQEVYDGIKRLHAADDATLTIIPCAPAVSIVKQTRKECTAGDVYEAILSPSVRCVSDKDPRSFLQFSVVYLTHATTGIHRMIGFGHPDLSLIQRYPKITLFIDGTFSVVTKPFSQCLIVMAFEPAINLYVPIW
;
A
#
# COMPACT_ATOMS: atom_id res chain seq x y z
N MET A 1 -37.67 -4.02 38.74
CA MET A 1 -37.65 -2.74 39.49
C MET A 1 -37.25 -1.68 38.50
N ASP A 2 -38.01 -0.59 38.43
CA ASP A 2 -37.62 0.58 37.66
C ASP A 2 -36.97 1.60 38.60
N HIS A 3 -35.84 2.18 38.19
CA HIS A 3 -35.09 3.17 38.95
C HIS A 3 -34.45 4.16 37.98
N ARG A 4 -34.68 5.47 38.19
CA ARG A 4 -34.13 6.57 37.37
C ARG A 4 -34.32 6.39 35.86
N GLY A 5 -35.50 5.91 35.44
CA GLY A 5 -35.83 5.72 34.02
C GLY A 5 -35.32 4.41 33.39
N TYR A 6 -34.67 3.54 34.16
CA TYR A 6 -34.16 2.26 33.67
C TYR A 6 -34.79 1.07 34.40
N SER A 7 -35.05 -0.01 33.65
CA SER A 7 -35.54 -1.27 34.22
C SER A 7 -34.40 -2.19 34.62
N PHE A 8 -34.51 -2.75 35.83
CA PHE A 8 -33.59 -3.71 36.40
C PHE A 8 -34.27 -5.05 36.70
N CYS A 9 -33.51 -6.13 36.51
CA CYS A 9 -33.88 -7.50 36.89
C CYS A 9 -33.05 -7.99 38.09
N ILE A 10 -33.63 -8.92 38.86
CA ILE A 10 -32.98 -9.50 40.03
C ILE A 10 -31.86 -10.42 39.56
N LYS A 11 -30.64 -10.19 40.07
CA LYS A 11 -29.50 -11.09 39.87
C LYS A 11 -29.31 -12.05 41.04
N ARG A 12 -29.48 -11.56 42.27
CA ARG A 12 -29.33 -12.34 43.50
C ARG A 12 -30.14 -11.71 44.62
N SER A 13 -30.72 -12.52 45.48
CA SER A 13 -31.28 -12.09 46.77
C SER A 13 -30.52 -12.78 47.91
N CYS A 14 -30.40 -12.07 49.04
CA CYS A 14 -29.84 -12.57 50.29
C CYS A 14 -30.88 -12.31 51.40
N PRO A 15 -31.67 -13.33 51.77
CA PRO A 15 -32.75 -13.20 52.76
C PRO A 15 -32.23 -12.79 54.14
N GLU A 16 -31.10 -13.34 54.57
CA GLU A 16 -30.47 -13.09 55.89
C GLU A 16 -30.19 -11.61 56.15
N THR A 17 -29.80 -10.87 55.11
CA THR A 17 -29.46 -9.45 55.19
C THR A 17 -30.52 -8.55 54.55
N SER A 18 -31.69 -9.11 54.18
CA SER A 18 -32.74 -8.40 53.42
C SER A 18 -32.21 -7.61 52.22
N THR A 19 -31.19 -8.15 51.53
CA THR A 19 -30.48 -7.46 50.44
C THR A 19 -30.79 -8.11 49.09
N VAL A 20 -31.15 -7.32 48.09
CA VAL A 20 -31.40 -7.74 46.71
C VAL A 20 -30.49 -6.98 45.76
N TYR A 21 -29.76 -7.73 44.94
CA TYR A 21 -28.85 -7.22 43.91
C TYR A 21 -29.56 -7.22 42.56
N TYR A 22 -29.62 -6.05 41.95
CA TYR A 22 -30.27 -5.83 40.68
C TYR A 22 -29.24 -5.46 39.60
N VAL A 23 -29.47 -5.92 38.38
CA VAL A 23 -28.69 -5.54 37.19
C VAL A 23 -29.62 -4.99 36.12
N CYS A 24 -29.11 -4.08 35.28
CA CYS A 24 -29.90 -3.53 34.18
C CYS A 24 -30.47 -4.66 33.31
N LYS A 25 -31.72 -4.54 32.86
CA LYS A 25 -32.38 -5.54 32.00
C LYS A 25 -31.61 -5.79 30.69
N ARG A 26 -30.84 -4.80 30.23
CA ARG A 26 -29.94 -4.88 29.06
C ARG A 26 -28.55 -5.46 29.38
N PHE A 27 -28.33 -6.10 30.54
CA PHE A 27 -27.02 -6.66 30.91
C PHE A 27 -26.49 -7.69 29.91
N ARG A 28 -27.38 -8.48 29.28
CA ARG A 28 -26.99 -9.44 28.22
C ARG A 28 -26.45 -8.75 26.96
N LYS A 29 -26.75 -7.46 26.76
CA LYS A 29 -26.20 -6.61 25.69
C LYS A 29 -24.95 -5.84 26.14
N GLY A 30 -24.33 -6.22 27.27
CA GLY A 30 -23.10 -5.60 27.78
C GLY A 30 -23.31 -4.42 28.76
N CYS A 31 -24.55 -4.13 29.17
CA CYS A 31 -24.78 -3.08 30.17
C CYS A 31 -24.20 -3.44 31.54
N LYS A 32 -23.36 -2.56 32.10
CA LYS A 32 -22.67 -2.80 33.37
C LYS A 32 -23.37 -2.23 34.62
N ALA A 33 -24.47 -1.51 34.45
CA ALA A 33 -25.21 -0.86 35.54
C ALA A 33 -25.80 -1.88 36.54
N LYS A 34 -25.61 -1.61 37.84
CA LYS A 34 -26.09 -2.41 38.97
C LYS A 34 -26.57 -1.52 40.10
N ILE A 35 -27.57 -1.97 40.82
CA ILE A 35 -28.03 -1.34 42.07
C ILE A 35 -28.20 -2.41 43.15
N THR A 36 -27.97 -2.03 44.40
CA THR A 36 -28.20 -2.88 45.57
C THR A 36 -29.29 -2.27 46.42
N VAL A 37 -30.32 -3.05 46.71
CA VAL A 37 -31.44 -2.66 47.58
C VAL A 37 -31.34 -3.45 48.88
N ARG A 38 -31.39 -2.78 50.03
CA ARG A 38 -31.43 -3.42 51.35
C ARG A 38 -32.63 -2.89 52.11
N SER A 39 -33.47 -3.79 52.62
CA SER A 39 -34.70 -3.45 53.36
C SER A 39 -35.60 -2.46 52.60
N GLY A 40 -35.68 -2.63 51.27
CA GLY A 40 -36.49 -1.77 50.39
C GLY A 40 -35.84 -0.45 49.96
N ALA A 41 -34.71 -0.04 50.54
CA ALA A 41 -33.99 1.17 50.17
C ALA A 41 -32.79 0.88 49.26
N VAL A 42 -32.55 1.72 48.26
CA VAL A 42 -31.33 1.64 47.42
C VAL A 42 -30.14 2.09 48.26
N VAL A 43 -29.21 1.19 48.54
CA VAL A 43 -28.03 1.44 49.39
C VAL A 43 -26.72 1.57 48.61
N ALA A 44 -26.71 1.12 47.35
CA ALA A 44 -25.60 1.36 46.43
C ALA A 44 -26.13 1.53 45.02
N ASP A 45 -25.78 2.66 44.40
CA ASP A 45 -26.16 3.01 43.04
C ASP A 45 -24.90 3.12 42.18
N GLY A 46 -24.57 2.02 41.49
CA GLY A 46 -23.46 1.95 40.53
C GLY A 46 -23.91 2.20 39.09
N ALA A 47 -24.98 2.97 38.87
CA ALA A 47 -25.68 3.08 37.59
C ALA A 47 -24.98 4.00 36.57
N LEU A 48 -23.75 3.68 36.15
CA LEU A 48 -23.31 4.10 34.82
C LEU A 48 -23.91 3.14 33.79
N HIS A 49 -24.97 3.61 33.13
CA HIS A 49 -25.61 2.89 32.03
C HIS A 49 -24.76 3.00 30.76
N THR A 50 -24.24 1.87 30.30
CA THR A 50 -23.59 1.77 28.99
C THR A 50 -24.57 1.40 27.89
N CYS A 51 -25.87 1.31 28.20
CA CYS A 51 -26.92 0.91 27.26
C CYS A 51 -27.55 2.05 26.46
N ASP A 52 -27.12 3.29 26.71
CA ASP A 52 -27.57 4.50 26.02
C ASP A 52 -26.50 5.05 25.08
N VAL A 53 -25.30 4.47 25.12
CA VAL A 53 -24.26 4.74 24.13
C VAL A 53 -24.69 4.04 22.84
N ALA A 54 -25.00 4.84 21.81
CA ALA A 54 -25.25 4.32 20.47
C ALA A 54 -24.05 3.45 20.04
N VAL A 55 -24.34 2.25 19.54
CA VAL A 55 -23.30 1.40 18.94
C VAL A 55 -22.80 2.16 17.71
N PRO A 56 -21.49 2.52 17.62
CA PRO A 56 -21.00 3.25 16.47
C PRO A 56 -21.27 2.44 15.21
N HIS A 57 -21.81 3.10 14.18
CA HIS A 57 -21.95 2.49 12.88
C HIS A 57 -20.54 2.35 12.29
N VAL A 58 -20.06 1.10 12.20
CA VAL A 58 -18.71 0.78 11.71
C VAL A 58 -18.83 0.02 10.41
N ILE A 59 -18.16 0.51 9.36
CA ILE A 59 -18.05 -0.19 8.06
C ILE A 59 -16.63 -0.74 7.93
N ASP A 60 -16.49 -2.03 7.69
CA ASP A 60 -15.19 -2.67 7.43
C ASP A 60 -14.86 -2.64 5.94
N VAL A 61 -13.92 -1.78 5.58
CA VAL A 61 -13.49 -1.55 4.19
C VAL A 61 -12.14 -2.20 3.90
N ARG A 62 -11.60 -3.03 4.80
CA ARG A 62 -10.24 -3.59 4.63
C ARG A 62 -10.10 -4.46 3.37
N SER A 63 -11.13 -5.23 3.02
CA SER A 63 -11.11 -6.09 1.83
C SER A 63 -11.08 -5.26 0.54
N GLU A 64 -11.92 -4.22 0.46
CA GLU A 64 -11.95 -3.28 -0.66
C GLU A 64 -10.63 -2.51 -0.79
N MET A 65 -10.15 -2.00 0.35
CA MET A 65 -8.87 -1.31 0.42
C MET A 65 -7.70 -2.19 -0.03
N ARG A 66 -7.69 -3.47 0.36
CA ARG A 66 -6.65 -4.41 -0.07
C ARG A 66 -6.66 -4.59 -1.59
N LEU A 67 -7.83 -4.78 -2.18
CA LEU A 67 -7.96 -4.97 -3.62
C LEU A 67 -7.48 -3.74 -4.39
N GLU A 68 -7.87 -2.55 -3.96
CA GLU A 68 -7.47 -1.31 -4.63
C GLU A 68 -5.98 -1.00 -4.46
N LEU A 69 -5.40 -1.29 -3.28
CA LEU A 69 -3.95 -1.24 -3.06
C LEU A 69 -3.22 -2.15 -4.04
N GLN A 70 -3.66 -3.40 -4.19
CA GLN A 70 -3.04 -4.35 -5.13
C GLN A 70 -3.16 -3.86 -6.57
N ARG A 71 -4.34 -3.41 -6.99
CA ARG A 71 -4.58 -2.88 -8.34
C ARG A 71 -3.65 -1.70 -8.67
N ARG A 72 -3.57 -0.70 -7.80
CA ARG A 72 -2.70 0.47 -7.99
C ARG A 72 -1.22 0.15 -7.89
N SER A 73 -0.86 -0.88 -7.12
CA SER A 73 0.53 -1.32 -7.01
C SER A 73 1.09 -1.79 -8.36
N VAL A 74 0.24 -2.38 -9.20
CA VAL A 74 0.59 -2.86 -10.54
C VAL A 74 0.53 -1.74 -11.57
N SER A 75 -0.50 -0.90 -11.53
CA SER A 75 -0.65 0.18 -12.52
C SER A 75 0.36 1.32 -12.32
N ASN A 76 0.71 1.61 -11.07
CA ASN A 76 1.52 2.77 -10.68
C ASN A 76 2.78 2.29 -9.94
N MET A 77 3.63 1.50 -10.60
CA MET A 77 4.83 0.93 -9.96
C MET A 77 5.85 1.99 -9.50
N ALA A 78 5.93 3.13 -10.20
CA ALA A 78 6.83 4.24 -9.86
C ALA A 78 6.38 5.03 -8.61
N THR A 79 5.08 5.04 -8.29
CA THR A 79 4.55 5.84 -7.18
C THR A 79 5.05 5.30 -5.82
N PRO A 80 5.49 6.15 -4.88
CA PRO A 80 5.91 5.68 -3.56
C PRO A 80 4.78 4.94 -2.82
N PRO A 81 5.05 3.80 -2.15
CA PRO A 81 4.01 3.02 -1.46
C PRO A 81 3.13 3.80 -0.46
N PRO A 82 3.67 4.75 0.34
CA PRO A 82 2.82 5.56 1.24
C PRO A 82 1.84 6.48 0.47
N VAL A 83 2.26 6.96 -0.70
CA VAL A 83 1.41 7.80 -1.58
C VAL A 83 0.28 6.96 -2.17
N VAL A 84 0.58 5.74 -2.63
CA VAL A 84 -0.46 4.80 -3.07
C VAL A 84 -1.48 4.56 -1.96
N TRP A 85 -1.04 4.33 -0.72
CA TRP A 85 -1.96 4.17 0.40
C TRP A 85 -2.84 5.40 0.65
N GLN A 86 -2.25 6.60 0.63
CA GLN A 86 -2.98 7.85 0.84
C GLN A 86 -4.08 8.04 -0.21
N GLU A 87 -3.76 7.85 -1.50
CA GLU A 87 -4.73 7.97 -2.58
C GLU A 87 -5.89 6.97 -2.47
N VAL A 88 -5.60 5.73 -2.07
CA VAL A 88 -6.63 4.70 -1.85
C VAL A 88 -7.51 5.07 -0.66
N TYR A 89 -6.91 5.49 0.46
CA TYR A 89 -7.65 5.92 1.64
C TYR A 89 -8.57 7.10 1.33
N ASP A 90 -8.06 8.13 0.63
CA ASP A 90 -8.85 9.29 0.24
C ASP A 90 -9.97 8.94 -0.73
N GLY A 91 -9.77 7.93 -1.59
CA GLY A 91 -10.81 7.36 -2.44
C GLY A 91 -11.95 6.72 -1.64
N ILE A 92 -11.60 5.80 -0.73
CA ILE A 92 -12.57 5.09 0.12
C ILE A 92 -13.31 6.05 1.04
N LYS A 93 -12.61 7.01 1.64
CA LYS A 93 -13.22 8.03 2.49
C LYS A 93 -14.26 8.86 1.74
N ARG A 94 -14.01 9.17 0.46
CA ARG A 94 -14.98 9.87 -0.41
C ARG A 94 -16.20 9.01 -0.73
N LEU A 95 -16.01 7.71 -0.97
CA LEU A 95 -17.12 6.78 -1.25
C LEU A 95 -18.07 6.65 -0.05
N HIS A 96 -17.55 6.65 1.17
CA HIS A 96 -18.33 6.50 2.40
C HIS A 96 -18.65 7.83 3.11
N ALA A 97 -18.46 8.98 2.45
CA ALA A 97 -18.66 10.27 3.08
C ALA A 97 -20.12 10.51 3.54
N ALA A 98 -21.09 9.85 2.91
CA ALA A 98 -22.51 9.98 3.21
C ALA A 98 -23.00 9.09 4.37
N ASP A 99 -22.22 8.09 4.77
CA ASP A 99 -22.67 7.03 5.70
C ASP A 99 -22.53 7.43 7.17
N ASP A 100 -21.92 8.58 7.49
CA ASP A 100 -21.53 9.04 8.84
C ASP A 100 -20.93 7.91 9.72
N ALA A 101 -20.24 6.97 9.06
CA ALA A 101 -19.75 5.75 9.65
C ALA A 101 -18.27 5.84 9.98
N THR A 102 -17.87 5.18 11.06
CA THR A 102 -16.45 4.97 11.34
C THR A 102 -15.93 3.86 10.45
N LEU A 103 -14.87 4.11 9.69
CA LEU A 103 -14.28 3.11 8.80
C LEU A 103 -13.23 2.29 9.53
N THR A 104 -13.34 0.96 9.44
CA THR A 104 -12.23 0.06 9.77
C THR A 104 -11.36 -0.09 8.52
N ILE A 105 -10.16 0.50 8.54
CA ILE A 105 -9.24 0.58 7.41
C ILE A 105 -7.98 -0.29 7.61
N ILE A 106 -7.19 -0.45 6.56
CA ILE A 106 -5.81 -0.94 6.65
C ILE A 106 -4.89 0.25 7.00
N PRO A 107 -4.18 0.23 8.14
CA PRO A 107 -3.23 1.29 8.47
C PRO A 107 -2.07 1.36 7.45
N CYS A 108 -1.41 2.53 7.38
CA CYS A 108 -0.37 2.80 6.38
C CYS A 108 0.76 1.77 6.36
N ALA A 109 1.32 1.37 7.52
CA ALA A 109 2.44 0.43 7.56
C ALA A 109 2.09 -0.96 6.97
N PRO A 110 1.00 -1.64 7.38
CA PRO A 110 0.52 -2.85 6.71
C PRO A 110 0.24 -2.66 5.22
N ALA A 111 -0.34 -1.52 4.82
CA ALA A 111 -0.63 -1.24 3.42
C ALA A 111 0.64 -1.08 2.57
N VAL A 112 1.66 -0.39 3.08
CA VAL A 112 2.98 -0.28 2.43
C VAL A 112 3.59 -1.66 2.21
N SER A 113 3.46 -2.58 3.17
CA SER A 113 3.91 -3.97 3.00
C SER A 113 3.14 -4.71 1.91
N ILE A 114 1.82 -4.52 1.82
CA ILE A 114 1.00 -5.08 0.72
C ILE A 114 1.49 -4.57 -0.63
N VAL A 115 1.67 -3.26 -0.77
CA VAL A 115 2.14 -2.63 -2.02
C VAL A 115 3.51 -3.18 -2.44
N LYS A 116 4.47 -3.22 -1.51
CA LYS A 116 5.81 -3.76 -1.77
C LYS A 116 5.77 -5.22 -2.18
N GLN A 117 4.97 -6.04 -1.49
CA GLN A 117 4.85 -7.46 -1.78
C GLN A 117 4.21 -7.71 -3.15
N THR A 118 3.12 -7.02 -3.49
CA THR A 118 2.48 -7.13 -4.80
C THR A 118 3.42 -6.72 -5.93
N ARG A 119 4.17 -5.63 -5.78
CA ARG A 119 5.18 -5.23 -6.78
C ARG A 119 6.29 -6.28 -6.93
N LYS A 120 6.77 -6.83 -5.82
CA LYS A 120 7.77 -7.89 -5.82
C LYS A 120 7.25 -9.13 -6.55
N GLU A 121 6.01 -9.54 -6.32
CA GLU A 121 5.40 -10.68 -7.02
C GLU A 121 5.27 -10.44 -8.52
N CYS A 122 4.86 -9.25 -8.95
CA CYS A 122 4.73 -8.91 -10.37
C CYS A 122 6.07 -8.82 -11.13
N THR A 123 7.16 -8.53 -10.42
CA THR A 123 8.49 -8.30 -11.02
C THR A 123 9.47 -9.41 -10.67
N ALA A 124 9.01 -10.48 -10.01
CA ALA A 124 9.85 -11.47 -9.34
C ALA A 124 10.89 -10.87 -8.36
N GLY A 125 10.75 -9.60 -7.98
CA GLY A 125 11.73 -8.84 -7.22
C GLY A 125 12.97 -8.43 -8.01
N ASP A 126 12.93 -8.54 -9.35
CA ASP A 126 14.01 -8.18 -10.25
C ASP A 126 13.74 -6.81 -10.89
N VAL A 127 14.64 -5.85 -10.67
CA VAL A 127 14.56 -4.49 -11.24
C VAL A 127 14.59 -4.52 -12.78
N TYR A 128 15.27 -5.50 -13.37
CA TYR A 128 15.37 -5.67 -14.81
C TYR A 128 14.15 -6.35 -15.42
N GLU A 129 13.32 -7.01 -14.61
CA GLU A 129 11.97 -7.41 -15.03
C GLU A 129 10.98 -6.27 -14.81
N ALA A 130 11.12 -5.51 -13.72
CA ALA A 130 10.32 -4.32 -13.48
C ALA A 130 10.40 -3.35 -14.66
N ILE A 131 11.62 -3.03 -15.12
CA ILE A 131 11.86 -2.07 -16.20
C ILE A 131 11.29 -2.48 -17.56
N LEU A 132 10.88 -3.74 -17.76
CA LEU A 132 10.17 -4.14 -18.97
C LEU A 132 8.71 -3.64 -18.98
N SER A 133 8.14 -3.40 -17.80
CA SER A 133 6.77 -2.91 -17.63
C SER A 133 6.63 -1.48 -18.18
N PRO A 134 5.55 -1.17 -18.92
CA PRO A 134 5.27 0.19 -19.41
C PRO A 134 5.27 1.27 -18.32
N SER A 135 4.88 0.91 -17.10
CA SER A 135 4.73 1.86 -15.99
C SER A 135 6.05 2.45 -15.45
N VAL A 136 7.21 1.87 -15.77
CA VAL A 136 8.51 2.28 -15.23
C VAL A 136 9.60 2.44 -16.29
N ARG A 137 9.26 2.24 -17.57
CA ARG A 137 10.22 2.35 -18.68
C ARG A 137 10.18 3.70 -19.40
N CYS A 138 9.32 4.62 -18.97
CA CYS A 138 9.18 5.95 -19.55
C CYS A 138 10.30 6.89 -19.07
N VAL A 139 10.68 7.86 -19.90
CA VAL A 139 11.67 8.89 -19.55
C VAL A 139 11.24 9.67 -18.31
N SER A 140 9.96 10.04 -18.22
CA SER A 140 9.37 10.69 -17.05
C SER A 140 7.86 10.58 -17.05
N ASP A 141 7.18 10.98 -15.97
CA ASP A 141 5.71 11.06 -15.92
C ASP A 141 5.11 11.99 -17.01
N LYS A 142 5.91 12.93 -17.53
CA LYS A 142 5.51 13.87 -18.58
C LYS A 142 5.95 13.43 -19.99
N ASP A 143 6.84 12.44 -20.08
CA ASP A 143 7.38 11.93 -21.34
C ASP A 143 7.20 10.41 -21.40
N PRO A 144 6.14 9.93 -22.09
CA PRO A 144 5.79 8.50 -22.13
C PRO A 144 6.72 7.66 -23.02
N ARG A 145 7.71 8.28 -23.69
CA ARG A 145 8.64 7.54 -24.55
C ARG A 145 9.50 6.63 -23.70
N SER A 146 9.76 5.42 -24.19
CA SER A 146 10.58 4.44 -23.48
C SER A 146 12.04 4.87 -23.51
N PHE A 147 12.72 4.88 -22.36
CA PHE A 147 14.19 4.96 -22.31
C PHE A 147 14.83 3.56 -22.40
N LEU A 148 14.09 2.49 -22.10
CA LEU A 148 14.48 1.13 -22.48
C LEU A 148 14.31 0.98 -23.98
N GLN A 149 15.41 0.82 -24.73
CA GLN A 149 15.37 0.74 -26.19
C GLN A 149 15.40 -0.70 -26.70
N PHE A 150 16.14 -1.59 -26.02
CA PHE A 150 16.15 -3.00 -26.36
C PHE A 150 16.43 -3.90 -25.14
N SER A 151 15.92 -5.12 -25.19
CA SER A 151 16.26 -6.22 -24.29
C SER A 151 16.40 -7.47 -25.17
N VAL A 152 17.63 -7.89 -25.41
CA VAL A 152 17.94 -8.98 -26.35
C VAL A 152 18.60 -10.12 -25.59
N VAL A 153 18.21 -11.33 -25.96
CA VAL A 153 18.83 -12.57 -25.52
C VAL A 153 19.59 -13.15 -26.70
N TYR A 154 20.86 -13.48 -26.51
CA TYR A 154 21.73 -14.01 -27.56
C TYR A 154 22.57 -15.17 -27.06
N LEU A 155 22.95 -16.04 -28.00
CA LEU A 155 23.84 -17.17 -27.76
C LEU A 155 25.26 -16.75 -28.08
N THR A 156 26.21 -17.12 -27.22
CA THR A 156 27.64 -16.92 -27.51
C THR A 156 28.28 -18.24 -27.89
N HIS A 157 29.09 -18.27 -28.95
CA HIS A 157 29.86 -19.47 -29.30
C HIS A 157 30.99 -19.78 -28.31
N ALA A 158 31.42 -18.80 -27.51
CA ALA A 158 32.55 -18.92 -26.58
C ALA A 158 32.20 -19.53 -25.21
N THR A 159 30.92 -19.54 -24.83
CA THR A 159 30.45 -20.15 -23.57
C THR A 159 29.12 -20.84 -23.83
N THR A 160 28.85 -21.98 -23.21
CA THR A 160 27.57 -22.72 -23.30
C THR A 160 26.37 -21.99 -22.67
N GLY A 161 26.44 -20.65 -22.57
CA GLY A 161 25.47 -19.79 -21.89
C GLY A 161 24.59 -18.99 -22.86
N ILE A 162 23.34 -18.83 -22.44
CA ILE A 162 22.44 -17.79 -22.94
C ILE A 162 22.83 -16.48 -22.24
N HIS A 163 23.09 -15.42 -23.00
CA HIS A 163 23.40 -14.09 -22.47
C HIS A 163 22.25 -13.13 -22.72
N ARG A 164 22.05 -12.18 -21.80
CA ARG A 164 21.05 -11.12 -21.92
C ARG A 164 21.77 -9.77 -21.95
N MET A 165 21.34 -8.90 -22.85
CA MET A 165 21.78 -7.51 -22.93
C MET A 165 20.55 -6.61 -22.90
N ILE A 166 20.60 -5.57 -22.09
CA ILE A 166 19.58 -4.53 -22.00
C ILE A 166 20.24 -3.20 -22.32
N GLY A 167 19.62 -2.41 -23.21
CA GLY A 167 20.10 -1.10 -23.61
C GLY A 167 19.14 0.01 -23.15
N PHE A 168 19.68 0.97 -22.41
CA PHE A 168 18.98 2.18 -21.98
C PHE A 168 19.51 3.37 -22.76
N GLY A 169 18.64 4.20 -23.31
CA GLY A 169 19.04 5.39 -24.04
C GLY A 169 17.90 6.39 -24.09
N HIS A 170 18.22 7.67 -23.94
CA HIS A 170 17.20 8.70 -24.10
C HIS A 170 16.76 8.75 -25.57
N PRO A 171 15.46 8.73 -25.88
CA PRO A 171 14.97 8.70 -27.26
C PRO A 171 15.48 9.88 -28.11
N ASP A 172 15.69 11.05 -27.52
CA ASP A 172 16.28 12.19 -28.25
C ASP A 172 17.76 11.97 -28.60
N LEU A 173 18.52 11.26 -27.76
CA LEU A 173 19.94 10.95 -28.02
C LEU A 173 20.10 9.79 -29.00
N SER A 174 19.08 8.93 -29.14
CA SER A 174 19.07 7.87 -30.15
C SER A 174 19.16 8.41 -31.59
N LEU A 175 18.73 9.65 -31.81
CA LEU A 175 18.79 10.31 -33.11
C LEU A 175 20.22 10.59 -33.57
N ILE A 176 21.16 10.78 -32.63
CA ILE A 176 22.57 11.02 -32.95
C ILE A 176 23.14 9.84 -33.75
N GLN A 177 22.68 8.61 -33.47
CA GLN A 177 23.08 7.40 -34.19
C GLN A 177 22.69 7.40 -35.68
N ARG A 178 21.82 8.32 -36.11
CA ARG A 178 21.45 8.50 -37.52
C ARG A 178 22.44 9.37 -38.29
N TYR A 179 23.41 10.00 -37.62
CA TYR A 179 24.38 10.88 -38.27
C TYR A 179 25.31 10.07 -39.18
N PRO A 180 25.57 10.56 -40.41
CA PRO A 180 26.53 9.92 -41.29
C PRO A 180 27.92 9.98 -40.65
N LYS A 181 28.62 8.85 -40.61
CA LYS A 181 29.98 8.72 -40.05
C LYS A 181 30.09 9.13 -38.57
N ILE A 182 29.10 8.75 -37.76
CA ILE A 182 29.19 8.88 -36.31
C ILE A 182 30.44 8.19 -35.75
N THR A 183 31.12 8.86 -34.81
CA THR A 183 32.21 8.27 -34.04
C THR A 183 31.66 7.80 -32.70
N LEU A 184 31.79 6.50 -32.44
CA LEU A 184 31.40 5.88 -31.18
C LEU A 184 32.63 5.54 -30.34
N PHE A 185 32.49 5.67 -29.03
CA PHE A 185 33.53 5.38 -28.06
C PHE A 185 32.92 4.69 -26.83
N ILE A 186 33.62 3.72 -26.24
CA ILE A 186 33.22 3.12 -24.97
C ILE A 186 34.01 3.84 -23.87
N ASP A 187 33.30 4.64 -23.07
CA ASP A 187 33.91 5.43 -22.00
C ASP A 187 34.34 4.55 -20.82
N GLY A 188 33.50 3.58 -20.47
CA GLY A 188 33.77 2.73 -19.34
C GLY A 188 33.06 1.39 -19.42
N THR A 189 33.68 0.42 -18.75
CA THR A 189 33.06 -0.85 -18.43
C THR A 189 33.07 -1.03 -16.92
N PHE A 190 31.89 -1.16 -16.31
CA PHE A 190 31.74 -1.24 -14.87
C PHE A 190 31.19 -2.61 -14.47
N SER A 191 31.84 -3.27 -13.51
CA SER A 191 31.33 -4.51 -12.90
C SER A 191 30.29 -4.24 -11.80
N VAL A 192 30.06 -2.97 -11.46
CA VAL A 192 29.10 -2.55 -10.43
C VAL A 192 27.70 -2.55 -11.04
N VAL A 193 27.16 -3.74 -11.23
CA VAL A 193 25.80 -3.96 -11.71
C VAL A 193 25.07 -4.94 -10.79
N THR A 194 23.77 -4.78 -10.68
CA THR A 194 22.94 -5.73 -9.94
C THR A 194 22.84 -7.04 -10.72
N LYS A 195 22.78 -8.16 -9.99
CA LYS A 195 22.45 -9.46 -10.59
C LYS A 195 21.12 -9.34 -11.36
N PRO A 196 20.96 -10.03 -12.51
CA PRO A 196 21.86 -11.07 -13.03
C PRO A 196 23.01 -10.57 -13.92
N PHE A 197 23.15 -9.26 -14.13
CA PHE A 197 24.19 -8.71 -15.01
C PHE A 197 25.56 -8.73 -14.34
N SER A 198 26.62 -8.76 -15.16
CA SER A 198 28.02 -8.75 -14.71
C SER A 198 28.81 -7.54 -15.19
N GLN A 199 28.28 -6.79 -16.18
CA GLN A 199 28.95 -5.64 -16.76
C GLN A 199 27.92 -4.59 -17.23
N CYS A 200 28.23 -3.32 -17.00
CA CYS A 200 27.59 -2.15 -17.62
C CYS A 200 28.61 -1.50 -18.54
N LEU A 201 28.16 -1.13 -19.74
CA LEU A 201 28.94 -0.42 -20.75
C LEU A 201 28.29 0.94 -20.96
N ILE A 202 29.11 1.99 -21.03
CA ILE A 202 28.63 3.32 -21.44
C ILE A 202 29.15 3.59 -22.85
N VAL A 203 28.24 3.76 -23.80
CA VAL A 203 28.59 4.10 -25.19
C VAL A 203 28.36 5.58 -25.41
N MET A 204 29.42 6.27 -25.81
CA MET A 204 29.42 7.68 -26.13
C MET A 204 29.39 7.89 -27.63
N ALA A 205 28.69 8.93 -28.07
CA ALA A 205 28.73 9.43 -29.44
C ALA A 205 29.26 10.85 -29.46
N PHE A 206 30.07 11.19 -30.46
CA PHE A 206 30.46 12.57 -30.70
C PHE A 206 29.30 13.37 -31.30
N GLU A 207 28.88 14.46 -30.65
CA GLU A 207 27.90 15.42 -31.13
C GLU A 207 28.60 16.68 -31.68
N PRO A 208 28.66 16.85 -33.01
CA PRO A 208 29.36 17.98 -33.62
C PRO A 208 28.79 19.34 -33.27
N ALA A 209 27.46 19.44 -33.03
CA ALA A 209 26.81 20.73 -32.76
C ALA A 209 27.30 21.37 -31.45
N ILE A 210 27.70 20.55 -30.48
CA ILE A 210 28.20 21.01 -29.18
C ILE A 210 29.67 20.65 -28.95
N ASN A 211 30.30 19.97 -29.91
CA ASN A 211 31.70 19.52 -29.87
C ASN A 211 32.03 18.69 -28.61
N LEU A 212 31.14 17.76 -28.23
CA LEU A 212 31.31 16.90 -27.05
C LEU A 212 30.89 15.46 -27.33
N TYR A 213 31.44 14.53 -26.55
CA TYR A 213 30.93 13.18 -26.46
C TYR A 213 29.75 13.13 -25.48
N VAL A 214 28.64 12.54 -25.92
CA VAL A 214 27.42 12.38 -25.11
C VAL A 214 27.09 10.89 -24.92
N PRO A 215 26.61 10.48 -23.74
CA PRO A 215 26.23 9.09 -23.47
C PRO A 215 24.93 8.76 -24.21
N ILE A 216 25.01 7.84 -25.16
CA ILE A 216 23.86 7.39 -25.96
C ILE A 216 23.33 6.02 -25.53
N TRP A 217 24.13 5.24 -24.80
CA TRP A 217 23.80 3.95 -24.20
C TRP A 217 24.49 3.75 -22.85
#